data_AF-A0A8A4ZD29-F1
#
_entry.id   AF-A0A8A4ZD29-F1
#
_cell.length_a   1.000
_cell.length_b   1.000
_cell.length_c   1.000
_cell.angle_alpha   90.00
_cell.angle_beta   90.00
_cell.angle_gamma   90.00
#
_symmetry.space_group_name_H-M   'P 1'
#
loop_
_entity.id
_entity.type
_entity.pdbx_description
1 polymer ?
#
loop_
_entity_poly.entity_id
_entity_poly.type
_entity_poly.pdbx_seq_one_letter_code
_entity_poly.pdbx_strand_id
1 'polypeptide(L)'
;MAAAWAQRFPALGRVQATTLALRLGRGLGLGGGSEQRAWRPPPAVAVVAARRRAGLPAVTVARYDALAADAQSAPERGVLERALAGGAAIESVEALARAWAELSPSERRQVADPLRPAGGGGTGPVLIAGAPARQWDQTTCGSTVLALLAAAGDPVLALWLVTGQLMPPGLPREMRALTPADRADPDPAARFAALQRALKDLSNAGGLGPLPWPARFGTPPWGAARVARHPGVAFRAVMIDDTDAPGFAALLDRADRALSAGVGVPLFTGGDLASGPATAVPRHVVLLVPRRDRAAAGPDQAAEPAQYTVFEPARGQVHRVARADLLAPAGPRAALGGWAHVCWAVLPGA
;
A
#
# COMPACT_ATOMS: atom_id res chain seq x y z
N MET A 1 28.47 -24.60 -7.97
CA MET A 1 27.96 -25.08 -6.65
C MET A 1 26.44 -25.01 -6.51
N ALA A 2 25.75 -23.91 -6.85
CA ALA A 2 24.28 -23.82 -6.77
C ALA A 2 23.52 -24.87 -7.61
N ALA A 3 23.98 -25.16 -8.83
CA ALA A 3 23.37 -26.17 -9.70
C ALA A 3 23.46 -27.62 -9.16
N ALA A 4 24.52 -27.94 -8.41
CA ALA A 4 24.73 -29.27 -7.82
C ALA A 4 23.89 -29.49 -6.55
N TRP A 5 23.49 -28.42 -5.87
CA TRP A 5 22.64 -28.47 -4.67
C TRP A 5 21.16 -28.67 -5.03
N ALA A 6 20.69 -28.00 -6.09
CA ALA A 6 19.32 -28.14 -6.61
C ALA A 6 19.00 -29.56 -7.15
N GLN A 7 20.00 -30.25 -7.71
CA GLN A 7 19.84 -31.64 -8.17
C GLN A 7 19.75 -32.65 -7.03
N ARG A 8 20.33 -32.34 -5.86
CA ARG A 8 20.44 -33.29 -4.74
C ARG A 8 19.23 -33.25 -3.79
N PHE A 9 18.44 -32.17 -3.83
CA PHE A 9 17.22 -31.99 -3.03
C PHE A 9 16.14 -31.19 -3.78
N PRO A 10 15.46 -31.79 -4.78
CA PRO A 10 14.49 -31.06 -5.62
C PRO A 10 13.32 -30.46 -4.84
N ALA A 11 12.95 -31.04 -3.70
CA ALA A 11 11.92 -30.52 -2.80
C ALA A 11 12.36 -29.28 -1.98
N LEU A 12 13.67 -29.05 -1.81
CA LEU A 12 14.21 -27.88 -1.09
C LEU A 12 14.51 -26.70 -2.02
N GLY A 13 14.58 -26.94 -3.34
CA GLY A 13 14.89 -25.91 -4.33
C GLY A 13 13.81 -24.83 -4.51
N ARG A 14 12.59 -25.06 -4.01
CA ARG A 14 11.45 -24.14 -4.10
C ARG A 14 11.06 -23.50 -2.76
N VAL A 15 11.93 -23.62 -1.75
CA VAL A 15 11.63 -23.17 -0.39
C VAL A 15 12.25 -21.78 -0.17
N GLN A 16 11.48 -20.87 0.42
CA GLN A 16 11.96 -19.55 0.83
C GLN A 16 12.81 -19.59 2.12
N ALA A 17 13.67 -18.58 2.31
CA ALA A 17 14.42 -18.45 3.58
C ALA A 17 13.50 -18.12 4.78
N THR A 18 12.36 -17.45 4.53
CA THR A 18 11.31 -17.20 5.55
C THR A 18 10.78 -18.48 6.14
N THR A 19 10.52 -19.47 5.29
CA THR A 19 10.06 -20.80 5.68
C THR A 19 11.08 -21.50 6.57
N LEU A 20 12.37 -21.40 6.25
CA LEU A 20 13.43 -21.95 7.11
C LEU A 20 13.52 -21.21 8.45
N ALA A 21 13.46 -19.87 8.45
CA ALA A 21 13.51 -19.07 9.66
C ALA A 21 12.32 -19.34 10.60
N LEU A 22 11.10 -19.46 10.06
CA LEU A 22 9.91 -19.79 10.83
C LEU A 22 9.95 -21.21 11.39
N ARG A 23 10.45 -22.19 10.62
CA ARG A 23 10.60 -23.56 11.09
C ARG A 23 11.64 -23.68 12.20
N LEU A 24 12.77 -22.99 12.09
CA LEU A 24 13.77 -22.92 13.16
C LEU A 24 13.20 -22.22 14.40
N GLY A 25 12.46 -21.12 14.23
CA GLY A 25 11.79 -20.43 15.32
C GLY A 25 10.74 -21.30 16.03
N ARG A 26 9.92 -22.05 15.28
CA ARG A 26 8.95 -23.03 15.81
C ARG A 26 9.64 -24.16 16.57
N GLY A 27 10.73 -24.71 16.02
CA GLY A 27 11.52 -25.78 16.66
C GLY A 27 12.22 -25.35 17.95
N LEU A 28 12.49 -24.05 18.12
CA LEU A 28 13.05 -23.47 19.35
C LEU A 28 11.96 -22.97 20.32
N GLY A 29 10.67 -23.21 20.06
CA GLY A 29 9.57 -22.74 20.90
C GLY A 29 9.34 -21.22 20.85
N LEU A 30 9.96 -20.52 19.91
CA LEU A 30 9.88 -19.06 19.72
C LEU A 30 8.81 -18.63 18.70
N GLY A 31 8.13 -19.58 18.06
CA GLY A 31 7.12 -19.29 17.05
C GLY A 31 5.98 -20.29 17.10
N GLY A 32 4.75 -19.77 17.01
CA GLY A 32 3.55 -20.59 16.75
C GLY A 32 2.68 -20.83 17.97
N GLY A 33 1.77 -19.90 18.26
CA GLY A 33 0.70 -20.18 19.22
C GLY A 33 -0.33 -19.08 19.46
N SER A 34 0.01 -17.79 19.33
CA SER A 34 -0.87 -16.73 19.87
C SER A 34 -1.31 -15.62 18.89
N GLU A 35 -0.66 -15.40 17.75
CA GLU A 35 -0.98 -14.25 16.88
C GLU A 35 -2.21 -14.44 15.97
N GLN A 36 -2.84 -15.62 15.93
CA GLN A 36 -4.07 -15.81 15.15
C GLN A 36 -5.33 -15.25 15.81
N ARG A 37 -5.33 -14.98 17.13
CA ARG A 37 -6.58 -14.82 17.90
C ARG A 37 -7.12 -13.40 18.07
N ALA A 38 -6.50 -12.36 17.52
CA ALA A 38 -7.03 -10.99 17.65
C ALA A 38 -6.94 -10.14 16.37
N TRP A 39 -6.83 -10.73 15.18
CA TRP A 39 -6.92 -9.93 13.95
C TRP A 39 -8.35 -9.42 13.77
N ARG A 40 -8.53 -8.10 13.70
CA ARG A 40 -9.79 -7.46 13.34
C ARG A 40 -9.67 -6.84 11.94
N PRO A 41 -10.72 -6.95 11.09
CA PRO A 41 -10.72 -6.24 9.82
C PRO A 41 -10.64 -4.72 10.07
N PRO A 42 -9.94 -3.98 9.20
CA PRO A 42 -9.93 -2.53 9.30
C PRO A 42 -11.36 -1.99 9.10
N PRO A 43 -11.74 -0.91 9.81
CA PRO A 43 -13.01 -0.25 9.54
C PRO A 43 -13.01 0.35 8.14
N ALA A 44 -14.17 0.36 7.49
CA ALA A 44 -14.36 1.13 6.26
C ALA A 44 -14.10 2.63 6.55
N VAL A 45 -13.61 3.36 5.53
CA VAL A 45 -13.34 4.81 5.63
C VAL A 45 -14.54 5.58 6.17
N ALA A 46 -15.75 5.31 5.69
CA ALA A 46 -16.98 5.93 6.16
C ALA A 46 -17.19 5.78 7.67
N VAL A 47 -16.84 4.62 8.24
CA VAL A 47 -16.93 4.38 9.69
C VAL A 47 -15.90 5.22 10.45
N VAL A 48 -14.69 5.37 9.90
CA VAL A 48 -13.64 6.21 10.48
C VAL A 48 -14.04 7.69 10.42
N ALA A 49 -14.57 8.15 9.28
CA ALA A 49 -15.07 9.50 9.09
C ALA A 49 -16.24 9.81 10.03
N ALA A 50 -17.21 8.91 10.17
CA ALA A 50 -18.34 9.07 11.07
C ALA A 50 -17.90 9.18 12.55
N ARG A 51 -16.95 8.35 12.99
CA ARG A 51 -16.37 8.44 14.34
C ARG A 51 -15.62 9.75 14.57
N ARG A 52 -14.85 10.20 13.57
CA ARG A 52 -14.18 11.51 13.61
C ARG A 52 -15.20 12.63 13.75
N ARG A 53 -16.20 12.67 12.86
CA ARG A 53 -17.29 13.64 12.85
C ARG A 53 -18.00 13.71 14.21
N ALA A 54 -18.31 12.56 14.81
CA ALA A 54 -18.99 12.50 16.12
C ALA A 54 -18.16 13.10 17.27
N GLY A 55 -16.83 13.19 17.14
CA GLY A 55 -15.94 13.80 18.12
C GLY A 55 -15.67 15.29 17.89
N LEU A 56 -16.25 15.93 16.88
CA LEU A 56 -16.03 17.34 16.55
C LEU A 56 -17.02 18.26 17.25
N PRO A 57 -16.66 19.55 17.48
CA PRO A 57 -17.62 20.57 17.90
C PRO A 57 -18.79 20.70 16.92
N ALA A 58 -19.99 21.01 17.43
CA ALA A 58 -21.21 21.10 16.62
C ALA A 58 -21.09 22.07 15.42
N VAL A 59 -20.41 23.20 15.61
CA VAL A 59 -20.13 24.17 14.53
C VAL A 59 -19.28 23.56 13.41
N THR A 60 -18.29 22.74 13.76
CA THR A 60 -17.42 22.05 12.79
C THR A 60 -18.19 20.95 12.07
N VAL A 61 -19.07 20.23 12.77
CA VAL A 61 -19.96 19.23 12.17
C VAL A 61 -20.88 19.87 11.13
N ALA A 62 -21.54 20.98 11.47
CA ALA A 62 -22.42 21.68 10.54
C ALA A 62 -21.67 22.16 9.28
N ARG A 63 -20.44 22.67 9.43
CA ARG A 63 -19.57 23.05 8.29
C ARG A 63 -19.27 21.85 7.40
N TYR A 64 -18.87 20.72 7.97
CA TYR A 64 -18.59 19.50 7.20
C TYR A 64 -19.84 18.97 6.47
N ASP A 65 -20.99 18.94 7.15
CA ASP A 65 -22.23 18.45 6.57
C ASP A 65 -22.70 19.29 5.39
N ALA A 66 -22.55 20.62 5.47
CA ALA A 66 -22.84 21.52 4.36
C ALA A 66 -21.97 21.16 3.13
N LEU A 67 -20.65 20.98 3.31
CA LEU A 67 -19.76 20.55 2.22
C LEU A 67 -20.15 19.20 1.63
N ALA A 68 -20.51 18.23 2.48
CA ALA A 68 -20.88 16.89 2.04
C ALA A 68 -22.22 16.87 1.29
N ALA A 69 -23.15 17.77 1.65
CA ALA A 69 -24.41 18.00 0.95
C ALA A 69 -24.20 18.71 -0.39
N ASP A 70 -23.29 19.69 -0.44
CA ASP A 70 -22.97 20.47 -1.65
C ASP A 70 -22.13 19.69 -2.66
N ALA A 71 -21.49 18.59 -2.25
CA ALA A 71 -20.69 17.73 -3.14
C ALA A 71 -21.51 17.25 -4.35
N GLN A 72 -21.05 17.60 -5.55
CA GLN A 72 -21.78 17.42 -6.80
C GLN A 72 -21.68 16.00 -7.37
N SER A 73 -20.79 15.18 -6.81
CA SER A 73 -20.53 13.82 -7.31
C SER A 73 -20.12 12.84 -6.21
N ALA A 74 -20.37 11.55 -6.43
CA ALA A 74 -19.93 10.50 -5.50
C ALA A 74 -18.40 10.48 -5.28
N PRO A 75 -17.53 10.67 -6.29
CA PRO A 75 -16.09 10.78 -6.08
C PRO A 75 -15.69 11.94 -5.17
N GLU A 76 -16.31 13.11 -5.35
CA GLU A 76 -16.07 14.29 -4.51
C GLU A 76 -16.45 14.03 -3.05
N ARG A 77 -17.65 13.49 -2.81
CA ARG A 77 -18.09 13.13 -1.46
C ARG A 77 -17.13 12.13 -0.81
N GLY A 78 -16.67 11.12 -1.56
CA GLY A 78 -15.68 10.16 -1.09
C GLY A 78 -14.31 10.78 -0.80
N VAL A 79 -13.92 11.83 -1.53
CA VAL A 79 -12.70 12.61 -1.26
C VAL A 79 -12.83 13.39 0.05
N LEU A 80 -13.93 14.11 0.25
CA LEU A 80 -14.16 14.86 1.50
C LEU A 80 -14.24 13.93 2.71
N GLU A 81 -14.90 12.77 2.58
CA GLU A 81 -14.96 11.72 3.61
C GLU A 81 -13.57 11.18 3.96
N ARG A 82 -12.73 10.85 2.97
CA ARG A 82 -11.36 10.38 3.22
C ARG A 82 -10.49 11.45 3.89
N ALA A 83 -10.60 12.72 3.48
CA ALA A 83 -9.86 13.81 4.10
C ALA A 83 -10.22 13.94 5.59
N LEU A 84 -11.51 13.88 5.93
CA LEU A 84 -11.95 13.89 7.34
C LEU A 84 -11.46 12.65 8.10
N ALA A 85 -11.56 11.46 7.51
CA ALA A 85 -11.09 10.22 8.12
C ALA A 85 -9.57 10.26 8.40
N GLY A 86 -8.80 10.81 7.47
CA GLY A 86 -7.35 11.05 7.58
C GLY A 86 -6.99 12.04 8.69
N GLY A 87 -7.95 12.84 9.15
CA GLY A 87 -7.77 13.83 10.21
C GLY A 87 -7.33 15.19 9.71
N ALA A 88 -7.63 15.52 8.44
CA ALA A 88 -7.50 16.88 7.95
C ALA A 88 -8.36 17.83 8.82
N ALA A 89 -7.83 19.03 9.07
CA ALA A 89 -8.61 20.09 9.71
C ALA A 89 -9.78 20.49 8.80
N ILE A 90 -10.87 20.99 9.38
CA ILE A 90 -12.06 21.37 8.59
C ILE A 90 -11.72 22.46 7.57
N GLU A 91 -10.80 23.37 7.89
CA GLU A 91 -10.29 24.40 6.99
C GLU A 91 -9.58 23.78 5.76
N SER A 92 -8.84 22.69 5.96
CA SER A 92 -8.20 21.94 4.87
C SER A 92 -9.23 21.19 4.02
N VAL A 93 -10.31 20.67 4.63
CA VAL A 93 -11.41 20.01 3.90
C VAL A 93 -12.19 21.03 3.07
N GLU A 94 -12.47 22.22 3.59
CA GLU A 94 -13.07 23.32 2.84
C GLU A 94 -12.17 23.80 1.69
N ALA A 95 -10.87 23.93 1.93
CA ALA A 95 -9.91 24.29 0.89
C ALA A 95 -9.84 23.22 -0.20
N LEU A 96 -9.89 21.93 0.17
CA LEU A 96 -9.95 20.82 -0.77
C LEU A 96 -11.25 20.85 -1.60
N ALA A 97 -12.41 21.14 -0.99
CA ALA A 97 -13.67 21.26 -1.71
C ALA A 97 -13.64 22.38 -2.76
N ARG A 98 -13.05 23.54 -2.41
CA ARG A 98 -12.86 24.64 -3.37
C ARG A 98 -11.90 24.27 -4.50
N ALA A 99 -10.73 23.72 -4.16
CA ALA A 99 -9.73 23.30 -5.14
C ALA A 99 -10.31 22.24 -6.10
N TRP A 100 -11.13 21.32 -5.58
CA TRP A 100 -11.78 20.27 -6.37
C TRP A 100 -12.59 20.81 -7.54
N ALA A 101 -13.30 21.93 -7.34
CA ALA A 101 -14.09 22.58 -8.39
C ALA A 101 -13.21 23.12 -9.54
N GLU A 102 -11.95 23.44 -9.27
CA GLU A 102 -10.99 23.98 -10.25
C GLU A 102 -10.18 22.88 -10.96
N LEU A 103 -10.11 21.67 -10.38
CA LEU A 103 -9.36 20.56 -10.97
C LEU A 103 -9.93 20.12 -12.32
N SER A 104 -9.03 19.81 -13.26
CA SER A 104 -9.39 19.12 -14.50
C SER A 104 -9.96 17.72 -14.21
N PRO A 105 -10.72 17.13 -15.15
CA PRO A 105 -11.21 15.75 -14.99
C PRO A 105 -10.10 14.71 -14.76
N SER A 106 -8.90 14.94 -15.29
CA SER A 106 -7.75 14.06 -15.09
C SER A 106 -7.21 14.15 -13.66
N GLU A 107 -7.07 15.37 -13.14
CA GLU A 107 -6.60 15.62 -11.77
C GLU A 107 -7.61 15.10 -10.74
N ARG A 108 -8.92 15.36 -10.93
CA ARG A 108 -9.97 14.81 -10.07
C ARG A 108 -9.89 13.30 -9.97
N ARG A 109 -9.65 12.59 -11.08
CA ARG A 109 -9.50 11.13 -11.08
C ARG A 109 -8.26 10.70 -10.29
N GLN A 110 -7.13 11.35 -10.46
CA GLN A 110 -5.89 11.01 -9.78
C GLN A 110 -5.94 11.33 -8.28
N VAL A 111 -6.56 12.44 -7.88
CA VAL A 111 -6.77 12.79 -6.46
C VAL A 111 -7.80 11.86 -5.81
N ALA A 112 -8.88 11.50 -6.51
CA ALA A 112 -9.84 10.55 -6.00
C ALA A 112 -9.25 9.14 -5.84
N ASP A 113 -8.46 8.70 -6.81
CA ASP A 113 -7.97 7.33 -6.89
C ASP A 113 -6.54 7.26 -7.46
N PRO A 114 -5.52 7.57 -6.65
CA PRO A 114 -4.13 7.70 -7.11
C PRO A 114 -3.51 6.36 -7.55
N LEU A 115 -4.19 5.23 -7.30
CA LEU A 115 -3.78 3.90 -7.73
C LEU A 115 -4.50 3.44 -9.00
N ARG A 116 -5.43 4.24 -9.55
CA ARG A 116 -6.17 3.89 -10.76
C ARG A 116 -5.26 4.00 -11.98
N PRO A 117 -5.18 2.95 -12.83
CA PRO A 117 -4.45 3.04 -14.08
C PRO A 117 -5.07 4.04 -15.05
N ALA A 118 -4.24 4.79 -15.78
CA ALA A 118 -4.69 5.86 -16.68
C ALA A 118 -5.61 5.38 -17.80
N GLY A 119 -5.45 4.13 -18.26
CA GLY A 119 -6.23 3.52 -19.34
C GLY A 119 -7.59 2.94 -18.93
N GLY A 120 -8.00 3.03 -17.66
CA GLY A 120 -9.32 2.59 -17.20
C GLY A 120 -9.58 1.07 -17.11
N GLY A 121 -8.79 0.23 -17.80
CA GLY A 121 -8.97 -1.24 -17.85
C GLY A 121 -8.55 -2.04 -16.61
N GLY A 122 -8.29 -1.38 -15.47
CA GLY A 122 -7.85 -2.01 -14.23
C GLY A 122 -6.41 -2.57 -14.27
N THR A 123 -5.68 -2.37 -15.36
CA THR A 123 -4.24 -2.63 -15.52
C THR A 123 -3.60 -1.50 -16.33
N GLY A 124 -2.27 -1.38 -16.26
CA GLY A 124 -1.50 -0.40 -17.02
C GLY A 124 -0.84 0.66 -16.14
N PRO A 125 -0.32 1.75 -16.72
CA PRO A 125 0.46 2.74 -15.99
C PRO A 125 -0.40 3.51 -14.99
N VAL A 126 0.15 3.72 -13.80
CA VAL A 126 -0.35 4.68 -12.81
C VAL A 126 0.42 5.98 -13.00
N LEU A 127 -0.31 7.10 -13.05
CA LEU A 127 0.27 8.41 -13.29
C LEU A 127 0.05 9.33 -12.08
N ILE A 128 1.03 10.19 -11.83
CA ILE A 128 0.93 11.36 -10.97
C ILE A 128 1.20 12.58 -11.84
N ALA A 129 0.18 13.41 -12.03
CA ALA A 129 0.21 14.58 -12.90
C ALA A 129 0.74 14.28 -14.32
N GLY A 130 0.37 13.12 -14.87
CA GLY A 130 0.82 12.68 -16.20
C GLY A 130 2.18 11.97 -16.23
N ALA A 131 2.98 12.03 -15.16
CA ALA A 131 4.24 11.29 -15.04
C ALA A 131 4.00 9.89 -14.47
N PRO A 132 4.73 8.84 -14.92
CA PRO A 132 4.64 7.51 -14.32
C PRO A 132 4.95 7.52 -12.82
N ALA A 133 4.09 6.91 -12.01
CA ALA A 133 4.29 6.71 -10.58
C ALA A 133 5.34 5.61 -10.33
N ARG A 134 6.59 5.86 -10.73
CA ARG A 134 7.68 4.87 -10.67
C ARG A 134 8.54 5.07 -9.43
N GLN A 135 9.15 3.99 -8.94
CA GLN A 135 10.21 4.08 -7.95
C GLN A 135 11.38 4.90 -8.48
N TRP A 136 11.95 5.74 -7.62
CA TRP A 136 13.05 6.65 -7.94
C TRP A 136 14.36 5.89 -8.28
N ASP A 137 14.70 4.91 -7.45
CA ASP A 137 15.88 4.05 -7.60
C ASP A 137 15.57 2.58 -7.25
N GLN A 138 16.54 1.67 -7.44
CA GLN A 138 16.38 0.22 -7.23
C GLN A 138 16.03 -0.20 -5.79
N THR A 139 16.11 0.70 -4.83
CA THR A 139 15.90 0.47 -3.39
C THR A 139 14.70 1.25 -2.82
N THR A 140 13.90 1.89 -3.68
CA THR A 140 12.75 2.71 -3.26
C THR A 140 11.40 2.04 -3.49
N CYS A 141 11.35 0.81 -4.03
CA CYS A 141 10.08 0.08 -4.23
C CYS A 141 9.16 0.10 -2.99
N GLY A 142 9.71 -0.13 -1.80
CA GLY A 142 8.97 -0.04 -0.53
C GLY A 142 8.43 1.36 -0.24
N SER A 143 9.25 2.41 -0.38
CA SER A 143 8.82 3.78 -0.10
C SER A 143 7.87 4.34 -1.16
N THR A 144 7.97 3.90 -2.42
CA THR A 144 6.97 4.16 -3.47
C THR A 144 5.61 3.58 -3.11
N VAL A 145 5.58 2.31 -2.66
CA VAL A 145 4.34 1.66 -2.21
C VAL A 145 3.74 2.40 -1.01
N LEU A 146 4.56 2.79 -0.03
CA LEU A 146 4.11 3.56 1.13
C LEU A 146 3.55 4.93 0.73
N ALA A 147 4.17 5.62 -0.24
CA ALA A 147 3.71 6.91 -0.72
C ALA A 147 2.31 6.82 -1.34
N LEU A 148 2.09 5.84 -2.23
CA LEU A 148 0.78 5.66 -2.88
C LEU A 148 -0.28 5.10 -1.92
N LEU A 149 0.10 4.25 -0.96
CA LEU A 149 -0.81 3.79 0.10
C LEU A 149 -1.30 4.98 0.94
N ALA A 150 -0.39 5.88 1.33
CA ALA A 150 -0.74 7.10 2.06
C ALA A 150 -1.62 8.02 1.22
N ALA A 151 -1.26 8.27 -0.05
CA ALA A 151 -2.06 9.12 -0.95
C ALA A 151 -3.46 8.56 -1.21
N ALA A 152 -3.61 7.23 -1.31
CA ALA A 152 -4.92 6.59 -1.47
C ALA A 152 -5.83 6.79 -0.25
N GLY A 153 -5.24 6.93 0.94
CA GLY A 153 -5.94 7.20 2.20
C GLY A 153 -6.10 8.69 2.54
N ASP A 154 -5.26 9.57 1.99
CA ASP A 154 -5.23 11.01 2.27
C ASP A 154 -5.29 11.85 0.97
N PRO A 155 -6.49 12.38 0.63
CA PRO A 155 -6.66 13.20 -0.57
C PRO A 155 -5.92 14.53 -0.54
N VAL A 156 -5.51 15.04 0.64
CA VAL A 156 -4.68 16.24 0.73
C VAL A 156 -3.27 15.93 0.21
N LEU A 157 -2.72 14.78 0.59
CA LEU A 157 -1.44 14.29 0.05
C LEU A 157 -1.55 14.02 -1.45
N ALA A 158 -2.63 13.39 -1.90
CA ALA A 158 -2.86 13.12 -3.32
C ALA A 158 -2.97 14.42 -4.14
N LEU A 159 -3.69 15.44 -3.63
CA LEU A 159 -3.79 16.75 -4.25
C LEU A 159 -2.41 17.40 -4.40
N TRP A 160 -1.59 17.40 -3.36
CA TRP A 160 -0.23 17.96 -3.43
C TRP A 160 0.66 17.22 -4.43
N LEU A 161 0.59 15.89 -4.49
CA LEU A 161 1.35 15.12 -5.50
C LEU A 161 0.95 15.54 -6.91
N VAL A 162 -0.35 15.67 -7.18
CA VAL A 162 -0.87 15.99 -8.51
C VAL A 162 -0.63 17.46 -8.89
N THR A 163 -0.88 18.40 -7.98
CA THR A 163 -0.97 19.84 -8.31
C THR A 163 0.17 20.69 -7.73
N GLY A 164 0.88 20.17 -6.71
CA GLY A 164 1.79 20.95 -5.88
C GLY A 164 1.11 21.84 -4.85
N GLN A 165 -0.23 21.90 -4.83
CA GLN A 165 -0.97 22.76 -3.92
C GLN A 165 -0.93 22.23 -2.48
N LEU A 166 -0.56 23.10 -1.53
CA LEU A 166 -0.58 22.81 -0.09
C LEU A 166 -1.92 23.21 0.52
N MET A 167 -2.45 22.41 1.44
CA MET A 167 -3.70 22.69 2.17
C MET A 167 -3.40 23.09 3.62
N PRO A 168 -3.40 24.40 3.98
CA PRO A 168 -3.25 24.82 5.37
C PRO A 168 -4.48 24.39 6.23
N PRO A 169 -4.36 24.37 7.57
CA PRO A 169 -3.21 24.78 8.39
C PRO A 169 -2.18 23.66 8.66
N GLY A 170 -2.37 22.45 8.15
CA GLY A 170 -1.54 21.29 8.50
C GLY A 170 -0.99 20.54 7.30
N LEU A 171 0.20 19.95 7.46
CA LEU A 171 0.77 19.06 6.45
C LEU A 171 0.43 17.60 6.75
N PRO A 172 0.10 16.80 5.72
CA PRO A 172 0.14 15.34 5.80
C PRO A 172 1.43 14.88 6.47
N ARG A 173 1.34 13.81 7.27
CA ARG A 173 2.45 13.39 8.14
C ARG A 173 3.71 13.05 7.35
N GLU A 174 3.53 12.44 6.18
CA GLU A 174 4.56 12.01 5.26
C GLU A 174 5.35 13.20 4.71
N MET A 175 4.70 14.36 4.58
CA MET A 175 5.31 15.60 4.08
C MET A 175 6.10 16.37 5.15
N ARG A 176 5.99 16.01 6.44
CA ARG A 176 6.66 16.74 7.53
C ARG A 176 8.18 16.60 7.49
N ALA A 177 8.68 15.51 6.91
CA ALA A 177 10.11 15.29 6.72
C ALA A 177 10.66 15.99 5.46
N LEU A 178 9.80 16.58 4.63
CA LEU A 178 10.21 17.29 3.41
C LEU A 178 10.67 18.72 3.71
N THR A 179 11.72 19.15 3.02
CA THR A 179 12.16 20.55 3.08
C THR A 179 11.09 21.47 2.46
N PRO A 180 11.11 22.79 2.74
CA PRO A 180 10.24 23.73 2.03
C PRO A 180 10.45 23.71 0.51
N ALA A 181 11.68 23.50 0.05
CA ALA A 181 12.01 23.39 -1.37
C ALA A 181 11.38 22.15 -2.01
N ASP A 182 11.50 20.97 -1.38
CA ASP A 182 10.86 19.74 -1.86
C ASP A 182 9.33 19.89 -1.97
N ARG A 183 8.72 20.63 -1.04
CA ARG A 183 7.27 20.86 -1.02
C ARG A 183 6.80 21.83 -2.09
N ALA A 184 7.63 22.83 -2.40
CA ALA A 184 7.35 23.87 -3.39
C ALA A 184 7.82 23.51 -4.81
N ASP A 185 8.45 22.34 -5.00
CA ASP A 185 8.96 21.92 -6.30
C ASP A 185 7.81 21.86 -7.33
N PRO A 186 7.90 22.58 -8.47
CA PRO A 186 6.85 22.59 -9.47
C PRO A 186 6.74 21.25 -10.23
N ASP A 187 7.81 20.44 -10.28
CA ASP A 187 7.81 19.16 -10.97
C ASP A 187 7.15 18.04 -10.12
N PRO A 188 6.02 17.45 -10.58
CA PRO A 188 5.38 16.34 -9.89
C PRO A 188 6.30 15.12 -9.69
N ALA A 189 7.21 14.84 -10.63
CA ALA A 189 8.13 13.72 -10.51
C ALA A 189 9.17 13.98 -9.42
N ALA A 190 9.71 15.20 -9.34
CA ALA A 190 10.60 15.62 -8.27
C ALA A 190 9.93 15.57 -6.89
N ARG A 191 8.69 16.08 -6.76
CA ARG A 191 7.89 15.97 -5.51
C ARG A 191 7.70 14.52 -5.08
N PHE A 192 7.31 13.66 -6.02
CA PHE A 192 7.10 12.24 -5.72
C PHE A 192 8.41 11.55 -5.32
N ALA A 193 9.52 11.86 -5.99
CA ALA A 193 10.85 11.35 -5.63
C ALA A 193 11.29 11.82 -4.23
N ALA A 194 11.04 13.09 -3.88
CA ALA A 194 11.34 13.62 -2.55
C ALA A 194 10.53 12.90 -1.46
N LEU A 195 9.24 12.67 -1.69
CA LEU A 195 8.38 11.89 -0.80
C LEU A 195 8.90 10.46 -0.61
N GLN A 196 9.32 9.80 -1.70
CA GLN A 196 9.90 8.45 -1.64
C GLN A 196 11.18 8.40 -0.81
N ARG A 197 12.06 9.40 -0.91
CA ARG A 197 13.28 9.49 -0.09
C ARG A 197 12.94 9.69 1.38
N ALA A 198 12.07 10.63 1.70
CA ALA A 198 11.63 10.88 3.07
C ALA A 198 10.99 9.64 3.73
N LEU A 199 10.13 8.93 3.00
CA LEU A 199 9.52 7.69 3.50
C LEU A 199 10.52 6.54 3.63
N LYS A 200 11.53 6.48 2.76
CA LYS A 200 12.63 5.52 2.90
C LYS A 200 13.39 5.76 4.20
N ASP A 201 13.77 7.01 4.49
CA ASP A 201 14.48 7.37 5.71
C ASP A 201 13.64 7.07 6.96
N LEU A 202 12.35 7.46 6.95
CA LEU A 202 11.43 7.16 8.05
C LEU A 202 11.26 5.66 8.29
N SER A 203 11.12 4.88 7.21
CA SER A 203 10.89 3.44 7.30
C SER A 203 12.17 2.69 7.74
N ASN A 204 13.34 3.22 7.39
CA ASN A 204 14.63 2.66 7.80
C ASN A 204 15.08 3.09 9.19
N ALA A 205 14.63 4.24 9.69
CA ALA A 205 14.98 4.74 11.02
C ALA A 205 14.63 3.73 12.11
N GLY A 206 15.61 3.28 12.90
CA GLY A 206 15.42 2.28 13.94
C GLY A 206 15.06 0.88 13.42
N GLY A 207 15.43 0.56 12.18
CA GLY A 207 15.17 -0.74 11.58
C GLY A 207 15.98 -1.89 12.20
N LEU A 208 17.06 -1.60 12.91
CA LEU A 208 17.87 -2.57 13.65
C LEU A 208 17.95 -2.15 15.14
N GLY A 209 16.80 -1.90 15.77
CA GLY A 209 16.72 -1.35 17.12
C GLY A 209 17.01 0.15 17.12
N PRO A 210 18.08 0.65 17.78
CA PRO A 210 18.45 2.06 17.71
C PRO A 210 19.11 2.47 16.38
N LEU A 211 19.62 1.50 15.60
CA LEU A 211 20.35 1.75 14.36
C LEU A 211 19.42 1.74 13.13
N PRO A 212 19.72 2.54 12.09
CA PRO A 212 18.95 2.51 10.86
C PRO A 212 19.17 1.20 10.09
N TRP A 213 18.15 0.79 9.35
CA TRP A 213 18.27 -0.26 8.34
C TRP A 213 19.17 0.23 7.19
N PRO A 214 20.12 -0.59 6.69
CA PRO A 214 20.97 -0.17 5.60
C PRO A 214 20.17 0.15 4.32
N ALA A 215 20.28 1.39 3.83
CA ALA A 215 19.50 1.89 2.69
C ALA A 215 19.60 1.01 1.43
N ARG A 216 20.76 0.39 1.19
CA ARG A 216 21.00 -0.54 0.07
C ARG A 216 20.07 -1.76 0.04
N PHE A 217 19.44 -2.11 1.17
CA PHE A 217 18.51 -3.22 1.30
C PHE A 217 17.05 -2.75 1.23
N GLY A 218 16.79 -1.55 0.73
CA GLY A 218 15.43 -1.06 0.56
C GLY A 218 14.81 -0.58 1.87
N THR A 219 13.61 -1.07 2.14
CA THR A 219 12.79 -0.81 3.33
C THR A 219 12.53 -2.14 4.04
N PRO A 220 12.74 -2.28 5.36
CA PRO A 220 12.44 -3.52 6.06
C PRO A 220 10.91 -3.66 6.32
N PRO A 221 10.34 -4.88 6.36
CA PRO A 221 8.90 -5.09 6.56
C PRO A 221 8.32 -4.41 7.80
N TRP A 222 8.99 -4.52 8.96
CA TRP A 222 8.54 -3.87 10.20
C TRP A 222 8.64 -2.34 10.14
N GLY A 223 9.64 -1.82 9.42
CA GLY A 223 9.77 -0.39 9.13
C GLY A 223 8.63 0.13 8.26
N ALA A 224 8.29 -0.62 7.20
CA ALA A 224 7.12 -0.34 6.37
C ALA A 224 5.82 -0.37 7.19
N ALA A 225 5.60 -1.36 8.03
CA ALA A 225 4.41 -1.44 8.89
C ALA A 225 4.31 -0.23 9.85
N ARG A 226 5.43 0.22 10.44
CA ARG A 226 5.44 1.39 11.33
C ARG A 226 5.11 2.69 10.61
N VAL A 227 5.51 2.82 9.35
CA VAL A 227 5.33 4.05 8.55
C VAL A 227 4.04 4.05 7.73
N ALA A 228 3.54 2.89 7.30
CA ALA A 228 2.32 2.75 6.51
C ALA A 228 1.14 3.51 7.14
N ARG A 229 0.42 4.28 6.31
CA ARG A 229 -0.72 5.06 6.73
C ARG A 229 -1.91 4.81 5.84
N HIS A 230 -3.04 4.64 6.50
CA HIS A 230 -4.38 4.66 5.93
C HIS A 230 -5.34 5.02 7.08
N PRO A 231 -6.38 5.84 6.86
CA PRO A 231 -7.31 6.24 7.91
C PRO A 231 -7.82 5.07 8.76
N GLY A 232 -7.65 5.17 10.08
CA GLY A 232 -8.13 4.18 11.04
C GLY A 232 -7.38 2.83 11.05
N VAL A 233 -6.24 2.72 10.39
CA VAL A 233 -5.49 1.46 10.28
C VAL A 233 -4.16 1.55 11.02
N ALA A 234 -3.93 0.58 11.91
CA ALA A 234 -2.61 0.25 12.43
C ALA A 234 -2.08 -0.98 11.69
N PHE A 235 -0.92 -0.86 11.07
CA PHE A 235 -0.33 -1.94 10.30
C PHE A 235 0.64 -2.78 11.13
N ARG A 236 0.80 -4.04 10.73
CA ARG A 236 1.78 -5.02 11.23
C ARG A 236 2.42 -5.74 10.06
N ALA A 237 3.70 -6.05 10.20
CA ALA A 237 4.40 -6.92 9.27
C ALA A 237 4.22 -8.36 9.72
N VAL A 238 3.76 -9.22 8.81
CA VAL A 238 3.55 -10.64 9.04
C VAL A 238 4.41 -11.42 8.07
N MET A 239 5.24 -12.31 8.58
CA MET A 239 6.04 -13.22 7.76
C MET A 239 5.15 -14.32 7.19
N ILE A 240 5.38 -14.69 5.93
CA ILE A 240 4.66 -15.77 5.25
C ILE A 240 5.54 -17.03 5.24
N ASP A 241 4.92 -18.15 5.61
CA ASP A 241 5.42 -19.50 5.36
C ASP A 241 4.65 -20.05 4.15
N ASP A 242 5.31 -20.11 3.01
CA ASP A 242 4.72 -20.60 1.75
C ASP A 242 4.50 -22.11 1.73
N THR A 243 5.03 -22.85 2.71
CA THR A 243 4.74 -24.28 2.90
C THR A 243 3.51 -24.53 3.78
N ASP A 244 3.03 -23.51 4.49
CA ASP A 244 1.78 -23.52 5.24
C ASP A 244 0.65 -22.96 4.36
N ALA A 245 0.21 -23.74 3.37
CA ALA A 245 -0.82 -23.31 2.44
C ALA A 245 -2.13 -22.85 3.13
N PRO A 246 -2.66 -23.54 4.18
CA PRO A 246 -3.81 -23.04 4.92
C PRO A 246 -3.53 -21.71 5.64
N GLY A 247 -2.35 -21.56 6.26
CA GLY A 247 -1.95 -20.32 6.91
C GLY A 247 -1.81 -19.15 5.94
N PHE A 248 -1.21 -19.38 4.78
CA PHE A 248 -1.09 -18.35 3.73
C PHE A 248 -2.45 -18.00 3.12
N ALA A 249 -3.32 -18.98 2.89
CA ALA A 249 -4.70 -18.71 2.46
C ALA A 249 -5.47 -17.84 3.47
N ALA A 250 -5.35 -18.13 4.77
CA ALA A 250 -5.97 -17.31 5.81
C ALA A 250 -5.39 -15.89 5.87
N LEU A 251 -4.11 -15.70 5.53
CA LEU A 251 -3.50 -14.39 5.40
C LEU A 251 -4.05 -13.63 4.19
N LEU A 252 -4.24 -14.30 3.06
CA LEU A 252 -4.88 -13.72 1.89
C LEU A 252 -6.34 -13.34 2.16
N ASP A 253 -7.08 -14.11 2.97
CA ASP A 253 -8.43 -13.72 3.39
C ASP A 253 -8.45 -12.43 4.23
N ARG A 254 -7.39 -12.18 5.01
CA ARG A 254 -7.21 -10.89 5.71
C ARG A 254 -6.93 -9.77 4.73
N ALA A 255 -6.14 -10.03 3.69
CA ALA A 255 -5.90 -9.07 2.62
C ALA A 255 -7.20 -8.75 1.86
N ASP A 256 -8.01 -9.75 1.50
CA ASP A 256 -9.31 -9.57 0.86
C ASP A 256 -10.24 -8.66 1.67
N ARG A 257 -10.29 -8.85 2.98
CA ARG A 257 -11.07 -7.98 3.89
C ARG A 257 -10.49 -6.57 3.98
N ALA A 258 -9.17 -6.40 3.98
CA ALA A 258 -8.54 -5.09 3.94
C ALA A 258 -8.86 -4.34 2.63
N LEU A 259 -8.73 -5.03 1.50
CA LEU A 259 -9.03 -4.49 0.17
C LEU A 259 -10.51 -4.12 0.03
N SER A 260 -11.41 -4.94 0.58
CA SER A 260 -12.86 -4.66 0.61
C SER A 260 -13.19 -3.41 1.45
N ALA A 261 -12.39 -3.12 2.48
CA ALA A 261 -12.50 -1.89 3.28
C ALA A 261 -11.80 -0.68 2.60
N GLY A 262 -11.25 -0.84 1.40
CA GLY A 262 -10.53 0.22 0.67
C GLY A 262 -9.07 0.38 1.09
N VAL A 263 -8.50 -0.55 1.86
CA VAL A 263 -7.14 -0.47 2.39
C VAL A 263 -6.19 -1.34 1.54
N GLY A 264 -5.16 -0.73 0.95
CA GLY A 264 -4.13 -1.46 0.22
C GLY A 264 -3.21 -2.29 1.14
N VAL A 265 -2.64 -3.36 0.60
CA VAL A 265 -1.78 -4.30 1.34
C VAL A 265 -0.41 -4.40 0.67
N PRO A 266 0.65 -3.82 1.26
CA PRO A 266 2.01 -4.04 0.77
C PRO A 266 2.42 -5.50 0.93
N LEU A 267 2.97 -6.07 -0.15
CA LEU A 267 3.53 -7.41 -0.20
C LEU A 267 5.02 -7.32 -0.52
N PHE A 268 5.82 -7.99 0.30
CA PHE A 268 7.24 -8.14 0.07
C PHE A 268 7.48 -9.41 -0.72
N THR A 269 8.19 -9.31 -1.85
CA THR A 269 8.41 -10.42 -2.77
C THR A 269 9.88 -10.76 -2.90
N GLY A 270 10.15 -12.03 -3.22
CA GLY A 270 11.49 -12.59 -3.28
C GLY A 270 11.55 -13.88 -4.09
N GLY A 271 12.78 -14.40 -4.24
CA GLY A 271 13.08 -15.59 -5.01
C GLY A 271 13.23 -16.84 -4.15
N ASP A 272 13.60 -17.93 -4.80
CA ASP A 272 13.88 -19.22 -4.19
C ASP A 272 15.33 -19.32 -3.70
N LEU A 273 15.57 -20.18 -2.69
CA LEU A 273 16.93 -20.54 -2.28
C LEU A 273 17.76 -21.16 -3.42
N ALA A 274 17.12 -21.86 -4.38
CA ALA A 274 17.81 -22.38 -5.57
C ALA A 274 18.36 -21.27 -6.48
N SER A 275 17.77 -20.08 -6.44
CA SER A 275 18.26 -18.88 -7.14
C SER A 275 19.33 -18.12 -6.33
N GLY A 276 19.77 -18.68 -5.21
CA GLY A 276 20.84 -18.16 -4.35
C GLY A 276 20.33 -17.64 -2.99
N PRO A 277 21.09 -17.81 -1.90
CA PRO A 277 20.65 -17.40 -0.56
C PRO A 277 20.37 -15.88 -0.44
N ALA A 278 21.03 -15.06 -1.26
CA ALA A 278 20.80 -13.61 -1.32
C ALA A 278 19.47 -13.22 -2.00
N THR A 279 18.83 -14.14 -2.74
CA THR A 279 17.55 -13.89 -3.42
C THR A 279 16.35 -14.41 -2.63
N ALA A 280 16.59 -15.23 -1.60
CA ALA A 280 15.58 -15.79 -0.70
C ALA A 280 15.12 -14.85 0.43
N VAL A 281 15.69 -13.64 0.51
CA VAL A 281 15.22 -12.53 1.35
C VAL A 281 14.37 -11.57 0.52
N PRO A 282 13.49 -10.75 1.12
CA PRO A 282 12.68 -9.79 0.38
C PRO A 282 13.54 -8.85 -0.45
N ARG A 283 13.26 -8.79 -1.75
CA ARG A 283 14.01 -7.97 -2.71
C ARG A 283 13.18 -6.82 -3.25
N HIS A 284 11.87 -6.95 -3.19
CA HIS A 284 10.96 -6.02 -3.83
C HIS A 284 9.66 -5.90 -3.04
N VAL A 285 8.95 -4.79 -3.24
CA VAL A 285 7.68 -4.52 -2.57
C VAL A 285 6.67 -4.10 -3.62
N VAL A 286 5.53 -4.78 -3.62
CA VAL A 286 4.37 -4.44 -4.46
C VAL A 286 3.17 -4.10 -3.58
N LEU A 287 2.13 -3.53 -4.15
CA LEU A 287 0.91 -3.15 -3.41
C LEU A 287 -0.31 -3.85 -3.99
N LEU A 288 -1.01 -4.65 -3.19
CA LEU A 288 -2.38 -5.03 -3.53
C LEU A 288 -3.27 -3.79 -3.45
N VAL A 289 -3.97 -3.51 -4.54
CA VAL A 289 -4.79 -2.31 -4.70
C VAL A 289 -6.27 -2.65 -4.52
N PRO A 290 -7.02 -1.89 -3.70
CA PRO A 290 -8.47 -2.05 -3.58
C PRO A 290 -9.18 -1.93 -4.92
N ARG A 291 -10.07 -2.87 -5.22
CA ARG A 291 -10.91 -2.82 -6.43
C ARG A 291 -12.15 -1.98 -6.18
N ARG A 292 -12.18 -0.76 -6.74
CA ARG A 292 -13.32 0.17 -6.61
C ARG A 292 -14.42 -0.05 -7.65
N ASP A 293 -14.19 -0.93 -8.62
CA ASP A 293 -15.07 -1.26 -9.75
C ASP A 293 -16.01 -2.45 -9.50
N ARG A 294 -15.72 -3.29 -8.49
CA ARG A 294 -16.46 -4.56 -8.26
C ARG A 294 -17.90 -4.36 -7.80
N ALA A 295 -18.25 -3.21 -7.23
CA ALA A 295 -19.62 -2.89 -6.83
C ALA A 295 -20.61 -2.76 -8.01
N ALA A 296 -20.11 -2.66 -9.26
CA ALA A 296 -20.93 -2.53 -10.46
C ALA A 296 -21.06 -3.83 -11.28
N ALA A 297 -20.38 -4.92 -10.89
CA ALA A 297 -20.51 -6.20 -11.59
C ALA A 297 -21.79 -6.92 -11.13
N GLY A 298 -22.76 -7.07 -12.05
CA GLY A 298 -24.00 -7.80 -11.79
C GLY A 298 -23.78 -9.28 -11.45
N PRO A 299 -24.80 -9.95 -10.89
CA PRO A 299 -24.71 -11.32 -10.37
C PRO A 299 -24.37 -12.40 -11.42
N ASP A 300 -24.41 -12.08 -12.71
CA ASP A 300 -24.28 -13.02 -13.83
C ASP A 300 -22.86 -13.23 -14.37
N GLN A 301 -21.84 -12.57 -13.80
CA GLN A 301 -20.45 -12.93 -14.10
C GLN A 301 -20.10 -14.19 -13.32
N ALA A 302 -20.15 -15.34 -14.01
CA ALA A 302 -19.64 -16.63 -13.54
C ALA A 302 -18.37 -16.39 -12.71
N ALA A 303 -18.30 -16.98 -11.52
CA ALA A 303 -17.30 -16.70 -10.48
C ALA A 303 -15.87 -16.78 -11.02
N GLU A 304 -15.39 -15.67 -11.59
CA GLU A 304 -14.02 -15.50 -12.02
C GLU A 304 -13.13 -15.85 -10.82
N PRO A 305 -12.08 -16.65 -11.02
CA PRO A 305 -11.17 -16.99 -9.94
C PRO A 305 -10.69 -15.69 -9.30
N ALA A 306 -10.70 -15.60 -7.96
CA ALA A 306 -10.39 -14.35 -7.26
C ALA A 306 -9.09 -13.73 -7.81
N GLN A 307 -9.21 -12.55 -8.42
CA GLN A 307 -8.07 -11.83 -9.01
C GLN A 307 -7.70 -10.63 -8.14
N TYR A 308 -6.41 -10.48 -7.89
CA TYR A 308 -5.83 -9.29 -7.29
C TYR A 308 -5.35 -8.31 -8.36
N THR A 309 -5.50 -7.04 -8.04
CA THR A 309 -4.88 -5.93 -8.76
C THR A 309 -3.64 -5.51 -7.97
N VAL A 310 -2.48 -5.47 -8.63
CA VAL A 310 -1.18 -5.28 -7.97
C VAL A 310 -0.42 -4.15 -8.64
N PHE A 311 -0.09 -3.11 -7.88
CA PHE A 311 0.81 -2.06 -8.33
C PHE A 311 2.28 -2.48 -8.11
N GLU A 312 3.04 -2.48 -9.20
CA GLU A 312 4.46 -2.80 -9.30
C GLU A 312 5.26 -1.49 -9.52
N PRO A 313 6.06 -1.06 -8.54
CA PRO A 313 6.67 0.27 -8.55
C PRO A 313 7.87 0.41 -9.50
N ALA A 314 8.56 -0.66 -9.90
CA ALA A 314 9.71 -0.57 -10.81
C ALA A 314 9.30 -0.10 -12.21
N ARG A 315 8.09 -0.46 -12.65
CA ARG A 315 7.49 0.00 -13.91
C ARG A 315 6.43 1.07 -13.71
N GLY A 316 5.96 1.30 -12.48
CA GLY A 316 4.85 2.20 -12.18
C GLY A 316 3.54 1.70 -12.81
N GLN A 317 3.33 0.37 -12.79
CA GLN A 317 2.23 -0.29 -13.50
C GLN A 317 1.38 -1.14 -12.56
N VAL A 318 0.11 -1.24 -12.88
CA VAL A 318 -0.81 -2.17 -12.27
C VAL A 318 -0.97 -3.41 -13.15
N HIS A 319 -0.82 -4.56 -12.51
CA HIS A 319 -1.00 -5.89 -13.09
C HIS A 319 -2.17 -6.61 -12.42
N ARG A 320 -2.63 -7.69 -13.05
CA ARG A 320 -3.53 -8.66 -12.42
C ARG A 320 -2.76 -9.92 -12.07
N VAL A 321 -3.13 -10.56 -10.97
CA VAL A 321 -2.62 -11.88 -10.58
C VAL A 321 -3.76 -12.68 -9.94
N ALA A 322 -3.88 -13.96 -10.28
CA ALA A 322 -4.87 -14.80 -9.63
C ALA A 322 -4.46 -15.08 -8.17
N ARG A 323 -5.44 -15.23 -7.27
CA ARG A 323 -5.19 -15.65 -5.89
C ARG A 323 -4.51 -17.03 -5.83
N ALA A 324 -4.92 -17.95 -6.70
CA ALA A 324 -4.31 -19.27 -6.84
C ALA A 324 -2.84 -19.19 -7.26
N ASP A 325 -2.49 -18.21 -8.09
CA ASP A 325 -1.13 -17.98 -8.56
C ASP A 325 -0.18 -17.48 -7.46
N LEU A 326 -0.72 -16.82 -6.42
CA LEU A 326 0.05 -16.46 -5.23
C LEU A 326 0.24 -17.67 -4.32
N LEU A 327 -0.80 -18.49 -4.14
CA LEU A 327 -0.77 -19.68 -3.27
C LEU A 327 0.09 -20.82 -3.81
N ALA A 328 0.13 -20.99 -5.14
CA ALA A 328 0.87 -22.03 -5.83
C ALA A 328 1.72 -21.40 -6.96
N PRO A 329 2.81 -20.70 -6.61
CA PRO A 329 3.63 -20.00 -7.58
C PRO A 329 4.34 -20.98 -8.54
N ALA A 330 4.22 -20.71 -9.83
CA ALA A 330 4.86 -21.48 -10.91
C ALA A 330 6.16 -20.84 -11.43
N GLY A 331 6.55 -19.68 -10.91
CA GLY A 331 7.74 -18.94 -11.31
C GLY A 331 7.60 -17.42 -11.18
N PRO A 332 8.62 -16.67 -11.64
CA PRO A 332 8.62 -15.20 -11.68
C PRO A 332 7.39 -14.57 -12.34
N ARG A 333 6.87 -13.49 -11.75
CA ARG A 333 5.71 -12.75 -12.30
C ARG A 333 5.96 -11.26 -12.37
N ALA A 334 5.48 -10.63 -13.45
CA ALA A 334 5.52 -9.18 -13.60
C ALA A 334 4.81 -8.47 -12.45
N ALA A 335 3.65 -8.97 -12.02
CA ALA A 335 2.88 -8.43 -10.89
C ALA A 335 3.64 -8.43 -9.55
N LEU A 336 4.71 -9.24 -9.42
CA LEU A 336 5.53 -9.36 -8.22
C LEU A 336 6.92 -8.75 -8.41
N GLY A 337 7.14 -7.93 -9.44
CA GLY A 337 8.45 -7.33 -9.77
C GLY A 337 9.46 -8.31 -10.35
N GLY A 338 8.99 -9.39 -11.01
CA GLY A 338 9.84 -10.46 -11.54
C GLY A 338 10.25 -11.50 -10.48
N TRP A 339 9.59 -11.51 -9.33
CA TRP A 339 9.81 -12.50 -8.28
C TRP A 339 8.72 -13.57 -8.30
N ALA A 340 9.02 -14.74 -7.72
CA ALA A 340 8.10 -15.87 -7.73
C ALA A 340 7.16 -15.86 -6.52
N HIS A 341 7.63 -15.34 -5.37
CA HIS A 341 6.96 -15.59 -4.10
C HIS A 341 6.72 -14.33 -3.29
N VAL A 342 5.74 -14.41 -2.40
CA VAL A 342 5.47 -13.43 -1.35
C VAL A 342 6.12 -13.92 -0.06
N CYS A 343 6.96 -13.10 0.57
CA CYS A 343 7.73 -13.44 1.77
C CYS A 343 7.15 -12.80 3.05
N TRP A 344 6.59 -11.59 2.93
CA TRP A 344 5.90 -10.88 4.02
C TRP A 344 4.70 -10.11 3.47
N ALA A 345 3.74 -9.85 4.34
CA ALA A 345 2.67 -8.89 4.10
C ALA A 345 2.65 -7.84 5.19
N VAL A 346 2.32 -6.59 4.82
CA VAL A 346 2.01 -5.52 5.77
C VAL A 346 0.49 -5.37 5.81
N LEU A 347 -0.12 -5.90 6.86
CA LEU A 347 -1.57 -5.99 7.00
C LEU A 347 -2.07 -5.08 8.12
N PRO A 348 -3.33 -4.66 8.07
CA PRO A 348 -4.04 -4.17 9.26
C PRO A 348 -3.88 -5.18 10.42
N GLY A 349 -3.60 -4.72 11.63
CA GLY A 349 -3.36 -5.61 12.77
C GLY A 349 -3.20 -4.89 14.11
N ALA A 350 -4.34 -4.44 14.65
CA ALA A 350 -4.60 -4.25 16.08
C ALA A 350 -6.06 -4.63 16.35
#